data_AF-A0A431HSU6-F1
#
_entry.id   AF-A0A431HSU6-F1
#
_cell.length_a   1.000
_cell.length_b   1.000
_cell.length_c   1.000
_cell.angle_alpha   90.00
_cell.angle_beta   90.00
_cell.angle_gamma   90.00
#
_symmetry.space_group_name_H-M   'P 1'
#
loop_
_entity.id
_entity.type
_entity.pdbx_description
1 polymer ?
#
loop_
_entity_poly.entity_id
_entity_poly.type
_entity_poly.pdbx_seq_one_letter_code
_entity_poly.pdbx_strand_id
1 'polypeptide(L)' 'MDGIDLGKRWEDGVPHHPLANKLARMIGEIDFKHNSDYLGLSFGGDGDNGESLCFILSEIFERNLIPEIKINE' A
#
# COMPACT_ATOMS: atom_id res chain seq x y z
N MET A 1 -14.89 1.73 -11.47
CA MET A 1 -13.44 1.97 -11.52
C MET A 1 -12.90 0.94 -12.49
N ASP A 2 -12.33 1.37 -13.62
CA ASP A 2 -11.50 0.46 -14.41
C ASP A 2 -10.44 -0.10 -13.45
N GLY A 3 -10.33 -1.43 -13.40
CA GLY A 3 -9.53 -2.12 -12.39
C GLY A 3 -8.10 -1.60 -12.36
N ILE A 4 -7.57 -1.39 -11.16
CA ILE A 4 -6.18 -1.00 -10.98
C ILE A 4 -5.31 -2.18 -11.44
N ASP A 5 -4.53 -1.99 -12.51
CA ASP A 5 -3.59 -2.99 -13.01
C ASP A 5 -2.24 -2.85 -12.28
N LEU A 6 -2.17 -3.47 -11.10
CA LEU A 6 -0.96 -3.50 -10.28
C LEU A 6 0.18 -4.27 -10.97
N GLY A 7 -0.17 -5.28 -11.79
CA GLY A 7 0.81 -6.09 -12.52
C GLY A 7 1.58 -5.23 -13.52
N LYS A 8 0.89 -4.36 -14.25
CA LYS A 8 1.54 -3.43 -15.17
C LYS A 8 2.49 -2.44 -14.46
N ARG A 9 2.11 -1.89 -13.31
CA ARG A 9 2.99 -0.97 -12.56
C ARG A 9 4.27 -1.65 -12.09
N TRP A 10 4.16 -2.92 -11.71
CA TRP A 10 5.31 -3.75 -11.36
C TRP A 10 6.23 -3.94 -12.58
N GLU A 11 5.69 -4.40 -13.70
CA GLU A 11 6.43 -4.60 -14.96
C GLU A 11 7.13 -3.33 -15.44
N ASP A 12 6.45 -2.19 -15.33
CA ASP A 12 6.95 -0.88 -15.74
C ASP A 12 7.96 -0.27 -14.74
N GLY A 13 8.19 -0.91 -13.58
CA GLY A 13 9.12 -0.42 -12.55
C GLY A 13 8.71 0.93 -11.95
N VAL A 14 7.40 1.20 -11.88
CA VAL A 14 6.88 2.49 -11.43
C VAL A 14 7.21 2.69 -9.95
N PRO A 15 7.84 3.80 -9.55
CA PRO A 15 8.16 4.05 -8.15
C PRO A 15 6.89 4.25 -7.31
N HIS A 16 6.93 3.80 -6.05
CA HIS A 16 5.86 4.02 -5.10
C HIS A 16 5.74 5.49 -4.68
N HIS A 17 4.52 5.92 -4.40
CA HIS A 17 4.27 7.20 -3.78
C HIS A 17 4.90 7.24 -2.37
N PRO A 18 5.58 8.33 -1.95
CA PRO A 18 6.26 8.38 -0.65
C PRO A 18 5.35 8.13 0.55
N LEU A 19 4.11 8.63 0.50
CA LEU A 19 3.12 8.37 1.57
C LEU A 19 2.63 6.92 1.57
N ALA A 20 2.56 6.26 0.42
CA ALA A 20 2.20 4.84 0.32
C ALA A 20 3.23 3.98 1.03
N ASN A 21 4.52 4.20 0.75
CA ASN A 21 5.62 3.53 1.44
C ASN A 21 5.57 3.72 2.96
N LYS A 22 5.37 4.96 3.41
CA LYS A 22 5.31 5.27 4.84
C LYS A 22 4.12 4.56 5.51
N LEU A 23 2.94 4.65 4.91
CA LEU A 23 1.73 4.06 5.46
C LEU A 23 1.76 2.53 5.44
N ALA A 24 2.21 1.90 4.36
CA ALA A 24 2.36 0.45 4.27
C ALA A 24 3.30 -0.10 5.36
N ARG A 25 4.44 0.57 5.60
CA ARG A 25 5.37 0.20 6.67
C ARG A 25 4.74 0.34 8.05
N MET A 26 4.01 1.43 8.30
CA MET A 26 3.28 1.59 9.56
C MET A 26 2.23 0.50 9.78
N ILE A 27 1.50 0.11 8.72
CA ILE A 27 0.53 -1.01 8.78
C ILE A 27 1.25 -2.32 9.11
N GLY A 28 2.37 -2.61 8.43
CA GLY A 28 3.19 -3.79 8.70
C GLY A 28 3.71 -3.84 10.14
N GLU A 29 4.22 -2.73 10.67
CA GLU A 29 4.65 -2.64 12.06
C GLU A 29 3.51 -2.90 13.05
N ILE A 30 2.32 -2.35 12.78
CA ILE A 30 1.14 -2.57 13.62
C ILE A 30 0.70 -4.03 13.55
N ASP A 31 0.62 -4.62 12.36
CA ASP A 31 0.21 -6.01 12.16
C ASP A 31 1.19 -6.99 12.82
N PHE A 32 2.49 -6.78 12.62
CA PHE A 32 3.55 -7.56 13.28
C PHE A 32 3.43 -7.49 14.80
N LYS A 33 3.25 -6.28 15.36
CA LYS A 33 3.25 -6.07 16.81
C LYS A 33 1.95 -6.47 17.50
N HIS A 34 0.81 -6.24 16.86
CA HIS A 34 -0.51 -6.32 17.49
C HIS A 34 -1.39 -7.44 16.93
N ASN A 35 -1.02 -8.04 15.80
CA ASN A 35 -1.83 -9.02 15.10
C ASN A 35 -1.02 -10.26 14.67
N SER A 36 0.13 -10.50 15.29
CA SER A 36 1.00 -11.68 15.07
C SER A 36 1.42 -11.89 13.61
N ASP A 37 1.72 -10.80 12.89
CA ASP A 37 2.16 -10.85 11.47
C ASP A 37 1.14 -11.55 10.54
N TYR A 38 -0.15 -11.38 10.83
CA TYR A 38 -1.24 -12.02 10.10
C TYR A 38 -1.28 -11.65 8.61
N LEU A 39 -0.93 -10.41 8.27
CA LEU A 39 -0.90 -9.93 6.88
C LEU A 39 0.39 -10.36 6.15
N GLY A 40 1.44 -10.76 6.88
CA GLY A 40 2.71 -11.20 6.33
C GLY A 40 3.32 -10.16 5.38
N LEU A 41 3.40 -8.90 5.84
CA LEU A 41 3.85 -7.79 5.00
C LEU A 41 5.38 -7.71 4.95
N SER A 42 5.97 -8.38 3.95
CA SER A 42 7.37 -8.23 3.55
C SER A 42 7.58 -7.06 2.59
N PHE A 43 8.80 -6.52 2.51
CA PHE A 43 9.17 -5.41 1.64
C PHE A 43 10.55 -5.64 1.02
N GLY A 44 10.74 -5.20 -0.22
CA GLY A 44 12.04 -5.23 -0.93
C GLY A 44 12.25 -6.39 -1.90
N GLY A 45 11.27 -7.26 -2.10
CA GLY A 45 11.32 -8.41 -3.00
C GLY A 45 10.12 -8.52 -3.94
N ASP A 46 10.30 -9.35 -4.98
CA ASP A 46 9.22 -9.73 -5.89
C ASP A 46 8.23 -10.68 -5.21
N GLY A 47 6.93 -10.43 -5.40
CA GLY A 47 5.85 -11.18 -4.76
C GLY A 47 5.59 -10.82 -3.29
N ASP A 48 6.20 -9.75 -2.78
CA ASP A 48 5.99 -9.30 -1.41
C ASP A 48 4.61 -8.63 -1.23
N ASN A 49 3.87 -9.08 -0.21
CA ASN A 49 2.56 -8.53 0.11
C ASN A 49 2.64 -7.04 0.48
N GLY A 50 3.74 -6.61 1.11
CA GLY A 50 3.95 -5.20 1.45
C GLY A 50 4.22 -4.34 0.22
N GLU A 51 4.90 -4.84 -0.81
CA GLU A 51 5.07 -4.13 -2.09
C GLU A 51 3.74 -4.00 -2.83
N SER A 52 2.94 -5.07 -2.84
CA SER A 52 1.57 -5.02 -3.39
C SER A 52 0.71 -3.97 -2.68
N LEU A 53 0.78 -3.91 -1.35
CA LEU A 53 0.11 -2.88 -0.56
C LEU A 53 0.62 -1.47 -0.91
N CYS A 54 1.92 -1.29 -1.15
CA CYS A 54 2.48 -0.02 -1.59
C CYS A 54 1.92 0.43 -2.95
N PHE A 55 1.76 -0.48 -3.93
CA PHE A 55 1.15 -0.12 -5.22
C PHE A 55 -0.31 0.32 -5.07
N ILE A 56 -1.09 -0.43 -4.27
CA ILE A 56 -2.49 -0.09 -4.00
C ILE A 56 -2.60 1.30 -3.35
N LEU A 57 -1.79 1.56 -2.32
CA LEU A 57 -1.80 2.84 -1.63
C LEU A 57 -1.27 3.97 -2.53
N SER A 58 -0.30 3.70 -3.40
CA SER A 58 0.21 4.69 -4.37
C SER A 58 -0.91 5.17 -5.28
N GLU A 59 -1.71 4.25 -5.82
CA GLU A 59 -2.87 4.57 -6.65
C GLU A 59 -3.92 5.38 -5.91
N ILE A 60 -4.19 5.02 -4.65
CA ILE A 60 -5.11 5.76 -3.78
C ILE A 60 -4.65 7.21 -3.59
N PHE A 61 -3.37 7.44 -3.31
CA PHE A 61 -2.84 8.78 -3.12
C PHE A 61 -2.74 9.57 -4.43
N GLU A 62 -2.19 8.97 -5.49
CA GLU A 62 -1.95 9.63 -6.79
C GLU A 62 -3.25 10.05 -7.47
N ARG A 63 -4.31 9.24 -7.34
CA ARG A 63 -5.64 9.55 -7.89
C ARG A 63 -6.58 10.21 -6.90
N ASN A 64 -6.10 10.51 -5.69
CA ASN A 64 -6.89 11.10 -4.62
C ASN A 64 -8.21 10.35 -4.38
N LEU A 65 -8.14 9.01 -4.28
CA LEU A 65 -9.31 8.13 -4.12
C LEU A 65 -9.85 8.08 -2.69
N ILE A 66 -9.20 8.75 -1.74
CA ILE A 66 -9.69 8.86 -0.38
C ILE A 66 -10.83 9.89 -0.38
N PRO A 67 -12.10 9.50 -0.19
CA PRO A 67 -13.17 10.47 -0.01
C PRO A 67 -12.88 11.29 1.25
N GLU A 68 -13.31 12.56 1.27
CA GLU A 68 -13.15 13.42 2.45
C GLU A 68 -13.69 12.72 3.71
N ILE A 69 -12.78 12.31 4.59
CA ILE A 69 -13.14 11.71 5.87
C ILE A 69 -13.53 12.85 6.80
N LYS A 70 -14.84 13.00 7.04
CA LYS A 70 -15.32 13.78 8.18
C LYS A 70 -15.00 12.99 9.45
N ILE A 71 -13.93 13.35 10.12
CA ILE A 71 -13.67 12.86 11.48
C ILE A 71 -14.61 13.68 12.38
N ASN A 72 -15.65 13.04 12.89
CA ASN A 72 -16.47 13.64 13.93
C ASN A 72 -15.63 13.63 15.21
N GLU A 73 -15.37 14.81 15.76
CA GLU A 73 -14.73 15.00 17.08
C GLU A 73 -15.56 14.37 18.21
#